data_AF-A0A7J7E3U3-F1
#
_entry.id   AF-A0A7J7E3U3-F1
#
_cell.length_a   1.000
_cell.length_b   1.000
_cell.length_c   1.000
_cell.angle_alpha   90.00
_cell.angle_beta   90.00
_cell.angle_gamma   90.00
#
_symmetry.space_group_name_H-M   'P 1'
#
loop_
_entity.id
_entity.type
_entity.pdbx_description
1 polymer ?
#
loop_
_entity_poly.entity_id
_entity_poly.type
_entity_poly.pdbx_seq_one_letter_code
_entity_poly.pdbx_strand_id
1 'polypeptide(L)'
;MADVVLFEFLHTEMVAELWARDPDPGPGGQKMNLSVLEGMGFRVGQALGERLPRELLAFREELDVLKFLCKDLWVAVFQKQMDSLRTNHQGTYVLQDNSFPLLVRMASGLQYLEEAPKVWGC
;
A
#
# COMPACT_ATOMS: atom_id res chain seq x y z
N MET A 1 -13.70 12.23 12.11
CA MET A 1 -12.85 11.31 11.34
C MET A 1 -13.71 10.86 10.17
N ALA A 2 -13.22 10.95 8.93
CA ALA A 2 -13.99 10.44 7.78
C ALA A 2 -14.20 8.94 7.96
N ASP A 3 -15.36 8.43 7.55
CA ASP A 3 -15.67 7.01 7.61
C ASP A 3 -14.69 6.21 6.73
N VAL A 4 -14.23 5.05 7.20
CA VAL A 4 -13.27 4.19 6.48
C VAL A 4 -13.80 3.82 5.09
N VAL A 5 -15.12 3.71 4.94
CA VAL A 5 -15.80 3.40 3.69
C VAL A 5 -15.62 4.51 2.65
N LEU A 6 -15.51 5.78 3.06
CA LEU A 6 -15.28 6.88 2.11
C LEU A 6 -13.90 6.78 1.47
N PHE A 7 -12.88 6.41 2.25
CA PHE A 7 -11.54 6.19 1.73
C PHE A 7 -11.50 4.98 0.79
N GLU A 8 -12.17 3.88 1.15
CA GLU A 8 -12.27 2.69 0.30
C GLU A 8 -12.89 3.02 -1.06
N PHE A 9 -14.05 3.70 -1.09
CA PHE A 9 -14.69 4.07 -2.35
C PHE A 9 -13.85 5.05 -3.17
N LEU A 10 -13.26 6.07 -2.53
CA LEU A 10 -12.37 6.99 -3.23
C LEU A 10 -11.17 6.26 -3.84
N HIS A 11 -10.55 5.34 -3.09
CA HIS A 11 -9.44 4.54 -3.57
C HIS A 11 -9.86 3.67 -4.77
N THR A 12 -11.02 3.01 -4.71
CA THR A 12 -11.54 2.21 -5.83
C THR A 12 -11.73 3.05 -7.09
N GLU A 13 -12.35 4.23 -6.98
CA GLU A 13 -12.55 5.12 -8.13
C GLU A 13 -11.22 5.67 -8.67
N MET A 14 -10.29 6.05 -7.79
CA MET A 14 -8.95 6.47 -8.20
C MET A 14 -8.21 5.38 -8.98
N VAL A 15 -8.28 4.14 -8.52
CA VAL A 15 -7.72 3.00 -9.25
C VAL A 15 -8.44 2.84 -10.59
N ALA A 16 -9.76 2.81 -10.62
CA ALA A 16 -10.52 2.62 -11.87
C ALA A 16 -10.17 3.67 -12.95
N GLU A 17 -10.02 4.94 -12.56
CA GLU A 17 -9.72 6.05 -13.46
C GLU A 17 -8.24 6.11 -13.85
N LEU A 18 -7.32 5.96 -12.88
CA LEU A 18 -5.88 6.14 -13.12
C LEU A 18 -5.18 4.88 -13.61
N TRP A 19 -5.84 3.72 -13.54
CA TRP A 19 -5.41 2.47 -14.14
C TRP A 19 -5.60 2.43 -15.66
N ALA A 20 -6.24 3.45 -16.25
CA ALA A 20 -6.53 3.50 -17.68
C ALA A 20 -5.27 3.39 -18.56
N ARG A 21 -5.42 2.59 -19.62
CA ARG A 21 -4.42 2.07 -20.57
C ARG A 21 -3.41 3.11 -21.07
N ASP A 22 -2.14 2.69 -21.13
CA ASP A 22 -1.19 3.23 -22.09
C ASP A 22 -1.78 3.06 -23.52
N PRO A 23 -2.02 4.15 -24.27
CA PRO A 23 -2.63 4.07 -25.60
C PRO A 23 -1.75 3.35 -26.63
N ASP A 24 -0.45 3.15 -26.36
CA ASP A 24 0.46 2.43 -27.24
C ASP A 24 1.12 1.24 -26.51
N PRO A 25 0.49 0.05 -26.52
CA PRO A 25 1.10 -1.16 -26.01
C PRO A 25 2.23 -1.55 -26.97
N GLY A 26 3.44 -1.05 -26.71
CA GLY A 26 4.64 -1.50 -27.42
C GLY A 26 4.80 -3.04 -27.34
N PRO A 27 5.78 -3.62 -28.05
CA PRO A 27 5.91 -5.07 -28.23
C PRO A 27 6.10 -5.92 -26.95
N GLY A 28 6.09 -5.31 -25.77
CA GLY A 28 6.26 -5.94 -24.45
C GLY A 28 4.99 -6.05 -23.59
N GLY A 29 3.79 -5.86 -24.17
CA GLY A 29 2.53 -5.95 -23.44
C GLY A 29 2.16 -4.67 -22.67
N GLN A 30 0.91 -4.64 -22.17
CA GLN A 30 0.32 -3.50 -21.48
C GLN A 30 1.13 -3.17 -20.21
N LYS A 31 1.97 -2.14 -20.26
CA LYS A 31 2.66 -1.63 -19.07
C LYS A 31 1.65 -0.87 -18.22
N MET A 32 1.35 -1.40 -17.04
CA MET A 32 0.49 -0.74 -16.05
C MET A 32 1.20 0.50 -15.53
N ASN A 33 0.62 1.69 -15.72
CA ASN A 33 1.22 2.93 -15.25
C ASN A 33 0.76 3.24 -13.80
N LEU A 34 1.28 2.46 -12.85
CA LEU A 34 1.00 2.65 -11.42
C LEU A 34 1.69 3.89 -10.82
N SER A 35 2.58 4.55 -11.57
CA SER A 35 3.42 5.63 -11.06
C SER A 35 2.63 6.83 -10.51
N VAL A 36 1.45 7.10 -11.08
CA VAL A 36 0.58 8.19 -10.60
C VAL A 36 -0.03 7.83 -9.25
N LEU A 37 -0.60 6.63 -9.12
CA LEU A 37 -1.16 6.12 -7.86
C LEU A 37 -0.09 6.01 -6.78
N GLU A 38 1.10 5.51 -7.13
CA GLU A 38 2.26 5.46 -6.23
C GLU A 38 2.67 6.85 -5.76
N GLY A 39 2.77 7.82 -6.68
CA GLY A 39 3.11 9.21 -6.35
C GLY A 39 2.09 9.88 -5.44
N MET A 40 0.80 9.57 -5.59
CA MET A 40 -0.25 10.02 -4.67
C MET A 40 -0.10 9.37 -3.29
N GLY A 41 0.12 8.05 -3.25
CA GLY A 41 0.39 7.30 -2.02
C GLY A 41 1.61 7.83 -1.27
N PHE A 42 2.69 8.18 -1.98
CA PHE A 42 3.90 8.77 -1.41
C PHE A 42 3.60 10.08 -0.66
N ARG A 43 2.86 11.00 -1.29
CA ARG A 43 2.51 12.31 -0.68
C ARG A 43 1.63 12.14 0.55
N VAL A 44 0.65 11.24 0.49
CA VAL A 44 -0.21 10.92 1.63
C VAL A 44 0.62 10.29 2.75
N GLY A 45 1.48 9.32 2.42
CA GLY A 45 2.36 8.65 3.37
C GLY A 45 3.31 9.62 4.07
N GLN A 46 3.90 10.57 3.35
CA GLN A 46 4.75 11.61 3.93
C GLN A 46 3.97 12.48 4.93
N ALA A 47 2.80 12.97 4.55
CA ALA A 47 1.97 13.79 5.43
C ALA A 47 1.52 13.03 6.70
N LEU A 48 1.24 11.72 6.57
CA LEU A 48 0.93 10.86 7.73
C LEU A 48 2.16 10.62 8.61
N GLY A 49 3.33 10.40 8.00
CA GLY A 49 4.60 10.23 8.71
C GLY A 49 5.00 11.47 9.52
N GLU A 50 4.63 12.67 9.08
CA GLU A 50 4.85 13.91 9.82
C GLU A 50 3.82 14.16 10.93
N ARG A 51 2.59 13.62 10.81
CA ARG A 51 1.45 13.94 11.70
C ARG A 51 1.16 12.90 12.79
N LEU A 52 1.46 11.62 12.53
CA LEU A 52 1.13 10.52 13.44
C LEU A 52 2.10 10.34 14.62
N PRO A 53 3.42 10.56 14.50
CA PRO A 53 4.33 10.43 15.63
C PRO A 53 4.00 11.46 16.72
N ARG A 54 3.48 11.01 17.87
CA ARG A 54 3.12 11.88 19.01
C ARG A 54 4.31 12.27 19.88
N GLU A 55 5.30 11.39 19.95
CA GLU A 55 6.57 11.67 20.60
C GLU A 55 7.64 11.71 19.52
N LEU A 56 8.44 12.79 19.55
CA LEU A 56 9.69 12.98 18.82
C LEU A 56 10.77 11.98 19.27
N LEU A 57 10.41 10.69 19.42
CA LEU A 57 11.39 9.62 19.41
C LEU A 57 11.88 9.54 17.97
N ALA A 58 12.79 10.45 17.65
CA ALA A 58 13.53 10.48 16.39
C ALA A 58 13.89 9.05 16.06
N PHE A 59 13.35 8.51 14.98
CA PHE A 59 13.61 7.15 14.55
C PHE A 59 15.12 6.94 14.54
N ARG A 60 15.64 6.26 15.57
CA ARG A 60 17.09 6.16 15.79
C ARG A 60 17.67 5.05 14.94
N GLU A 61 16.86 4.02 14.75
CA GLU A 61 17.21 2.82 14.01
C GLU A 61 16.10 2.48 13.01
N GLU A 62 16.48 1.82 11.92
CA GLU A 62 15.55 1.38 10.88
C GLU A 62 14.40 0.52 11.43
N LEU A 63 14.68 -0.26 12.47
CA LEU A 63 13.69 -1.12 13.11
C LEU A 63 12.58 -0.32 13.83
N ASP A 64 12.87 0.90 14.29
CA ASP A 64 11.86 1.79 14.88
C ASP A 64 10.91 2.35 13.81
N VAL A 65 11.45 2.67 12.62
CA VAL A 65 10.64 3.09 11.46
C VAL A 65 9.67 1.98 11.08
N LEU A 66 10.15 0.73 11.00
CA LEU A 66 9.32 -0.42 10.63
C LEU A 66 8.25 -0.73 11.67
N LYS A 67 8.55 -0.59 12.97
CA LYS A 67 7.54 -0.71 14.03
C LYS A 67 6.44 0.34 13.87
N PHE A 68 6.82 1.60 13.59
CA PHE A 68 5.86 2.67 13.33
C PHE A 68 4.98 2.36 12.13
N LEU A 69 5.56 1.89 11.01
CA LEU A 69 4.79 1.49 9.84
C LEU A 69 3.78 0.40 10.18
N CYS A 70 4.20 -0.63 10.93
CA CYS A 70 3.37 -1.79 11.25
C CYS A 70 2.29 -1.53 12.32
N LYS A 71 2.53 -0.61 13.26
CA LYS A 71 1.67 -0.44 14.45
C LYS A 71 0.94 0.88 14.51
N ASP A 72 1.54 1.97 14.03
CA ASP A 72 0.96 3.31 14.13
C ASP A 72 0.33 3.70 12.80
N LEU A 73 1.10 3.64 11.71
CA LEU A 73 0.61 3.99 10.39
C LEU A 73 -0.51 3.03 9.93
N TRP A 74 -0.26 1.72 10.03
CA TRP A 74 -1.25 0.73 9.58
C TRP A 74 -2.56 0.82 10.38
N VAL A 75 -2.48 1.05 11.69
CA VAL A 75 -3.67 1.24 12.54
C VAL A 75 -4.39 2.54 12.19
N ALA A 76 -3.65 3.63 11.94
CA ALA A 76 -4.27 4.90 11.56
C ALA A 76 -5.04 4.82 10.23
N VAL A 77 -4.53 4.06 9.25
CA VAL A 77 -5.14 3.94 7.92
C VAL A 77 -6.21 2.85 7.86
N PHE A 78 -5.93 1.67 8.44
CA PHE A 78 -6.73 0.45 8.25
C PHE A 78 -7.39 -0.07 9.54
N GLN A 79 -7.21 0.61 10.67
CA GLN A 79 -7.74 0.20 11.97
C GLN A 79 -7.29 -1.21 12.41
N LYS A 80 -6.15 -1.69 11.89
CA LYS A 80 -5.50 -2.95 12.26
C LYS A 80 -3.98 -2.84 12.22
N GLN A 81 -3.28 -3.70 12.95
CA GLN A 81 -1.83 -3.84 12.86
C GLN A 81 -1.46 -4.75 11.68
N MET A 82 -0.21 -4.62 11.20
CA MET A 82 0.37 -5.55 10.23
C MET A 82 0.47 -6.97 10.85
N ASP A 83 0.13 -8.00 10.07
CA ASP A 83 0.11 -9.38 10.58
C ASP A 83 1.52 -9.96 10.76
N SER A 84 2.47 -9.62 9.87
CA SER A 84 3.84 -10.12 9.95
C SER A 84 4.84 -9.13 9.34
N LEU A 85 6.01 -9.02 9.98
CA LEU A 85 7.21 -8.33 9.47
C LEU A 85 8.36 -9.33 9.40
N ARG A 86 8.95 -9.53 8.22
CA ARG A 86 10.17 -10.33 8.01
C ARG A 86 11.28 -9.45 7.45
N THR A 87 12.53 -9.78 7.76
CA THR A 87 13.72 -9.11 7.22
C THR A 87 14.81 -10.12 6.88
N ASN A 88 15.63 -9.82 5.87
CA ASN A 88 16.86 -10.55 5.61
C ASN A 88 18.07 -9.95 6.34
N HIS A 89 17.88 -8.93 7.18
CA HIS A 89 18.94 -8.15 7.84
C HIS A 89 19.95 -7.49 6.88
N GLN A 90 19.62 -7.42 5.59
CA GLN A 90 20.41 -6.77 4.53
C GLN A 90 19.62 -5.60 3.90
N GLY A 91 18.72 -4.98 4.67
CA GLY A 91 17.90 -3.85 4.23
C GLY A 91 16.65 -4.23 3.43
N THR A 92 16.32 -5.51 3.28
CA THR A 92 15.05 -5.95 2.66
C THR A 92 14.05 -6.37 3.72
N TYR A 93 12.85 -5.79 3.65
CA TYR A 93 11.75 -6.04 4.58
C TYR A 93 10.51 -6.50 3.83
N VAL A 94 9.78 -7.45 4.43
CA VAL A 94 8.53 -7.97 3.91
C VAL A 94 7.46 -7.72 4.96
N LEU A 95 6.53 -6.83 4.64
CA LEU A 95 5.35 -6.53 5.45
C LEU A 95 4.18 -7.30 4.85
N GLN A 96 3.51 -8.11 5.66
CA GLN A 96 2.42 -8.99 5.22
C GLN A 96 1.14 -8.68 6.00
N ASP A 97 0.08 -8.40 5.25
CA ASP A 97 -1.30 -8.29 5.74
C ASP A 97 -2.12 -9.42 5.12
N ASN A 98 -2.67 -10.30 5.95
CA ASN A 98 -3.41 -11.50 5.51
C ASN A 98 -4.84 -11.18 5.05
N SER A 99 -5.36 -9.99 5.37
CA SER A 99 -6.75 -9.59 5.09
C SER A 99 -6.77 -8.11 4.77
N PHE A 100 -6.04 -7.75 3.72
CA PHE A 100 -5.84 -6.36 3.35
C PHE A 100 -7.18 -5.69 2.98
N PRO A 101 -7.61 -4.63 3.71
CA PRO A 101 -8.99 -4.13 3.61
C PRO A 101 -9.44 -3.69 2.21
N LEU A 102 -8.51 -3.17 1.41
CA LEU A 102 -8.82 -2.71 0.05
C LEU A 102 -9.08 -3.86 -0.93
N LEU A 103 -8.60 -5.07 -0.64
CA LEU A 103 -8.75 -6.26 -1.49
C LEU A 103 -9.80 -7.25 -0.97
N VAL A 104 -10.04 -7.30 0.34
CA VAL A 104 -10.93 -8.31 0.95
C VAL A 104 -12.37 -8.23 0.42
N ARG A 105 -12.81 -7.05 -0.04
CA ARG A 105 -14.14 -6.86 -0.65
C ARG A 105 -14.19 -7.20 -2.14
N MET A 106 -13.05 -7.38 -2.79
CA MET A 106 -12.98 -7.69 -4.23
C MET A 106 -13.20 -9.18 -4.48
N ALA A 107 -12.49 -10.05 -3.76
CA ALA A 107 -12.65 -11.49 -3.86
C ALA A 107 -12.18 -12.23 -2.62
N SER A 108 -12.78 -13.40 -2.39
CA SER A 108 -12.31 -14.42 -1.45
C SER A 108 -11.78 -15.63 -2.21
N GLY A 109 -10.67 -15.47 -2.97
CA GLY A 109 -10.09 -16.52 -3.80
C GLY A 109 -9.14 -16.01 -4.88
N LEU A 110 -8.85 -16.85 -5.88
CA LEU A 110 -7.89 -16.56 -6.97
C LEU A 110 -8.49 -15.77 -8.14
N GLN A 111 -9.74 -15.31 -8.01
CA GLN A 111 -10.55 -14.81 -9.13
C GLN A 111 -9.90 -13.66 -9.92
N TYR A 112 -9.08 -12.83 -9.27
CA TYR A 112 -8.46 -11.65 -9.88
C TYR A 112 -6.91 -11.69 -9.86
N LEU A 113 -6.33 -12.88 -9.69
CA LEU A 113 -4.88 -13.00 -9.52
C LEU A 113 -4.12 -12.78 -10.84
N GLU A 114 -4.69 -13.17 -11.97
CA GLU A 114 -4.06 -12.99 -13.30
C GLU A 114 -4.01 -11.51 -13.70
N GLU A 115 -4.95 -10.69 -13.21
CA GLU A 115 -5.00 -9.26 -13.42
C GLU A 115 -4.09 -8.47 -12.45
N ALA A 116 -3.52 -9.14 -11.43
CA ALA A 116 -2.67 -8.49 -10.46
C ALA A 116 -1.34 -8.03 -11.11
N PRO A 117 -0.84 -6.83 -10.77
CA PRO A 117 0.46 -6.38 -11.26
C PRO A 117 1.56 -7.34 -10.85
N LYS A 118 2.33 -7.84 -11.82
CA LYS A 118 3.52 -8.67 -11.58
C LYS A 118 4.70 -7.76 -11.21
N VAL A 119 4.66 -7.20 -10.00
CA VAL A 119 5.69 -6.26 -9.50
C VAL A 119 6.94 -6.95 -8.95
N TRP A 120 6.88 -8.26 -8.73
CA TRP A 120 8.04 -9.11 -8.45
C TRP A 120 7.82 -10.44 -9.19
N GLY A 121 8.83 -10.89 -9.93
CA GLY A 121 8.73 -12.05 -10.82
C GLY A 121 8.12 -13.28 -10.14
N CYS A 122 6.85 -13.54 -10.46
CA CYS A 122 6.15 -14.80 -10.36
C CYS A 122 5.28 -14.91 -11.61
#